data_AF-A0A2V9KVP3-F1
#
_entry.id   AF-A0A2V9KVP3-F1
#
_cell.length_a   1.000
_cell.length_b   1.000
_cell.length_c   1.000
_cell.angle_alpha   90.00
_cell.angle_beta   90.00
_cell.angle_gamma   90.00
#
_symmetry.space_group_name_H-M   'P 1'
#
loop_
_entity.id
_entity.type
_entity.pdbx_description
1 polymer ?
#
loop_
_entity_poly.entity_id
_entity_poly.type
_entity_poly.pdbx_seq_one_letter_code
_entity_poly.pdbx_strand_id
1 'polypeptide(L)' 'MRIFAQNEPLTETELGRLEEFLKSCKGGKAMSIEELDGFFAALIVGPEVVMPREYLPEVFGG' A
#
# COMPACT_ATOMS: atom_id res chain seq x y z
N MET A 1 17.28 8.20 14.64
CA MET A 1 17.07 7.77 13.25
C MET A 1 16.68 6.30 13.30
N ARG A 2 15.39 5.97 13.14
CA ARG A 2 14.99 4.56 13.05
C ARG A 2 15.49 4.06 11.71
N ILE A 3 16.41 3.10 11.75
CA ILE A 3 16.75 2.32 10.57
C ILE A 3 15.49 1.47 10.31
N PHE A 4 14.84 1.64 9.15
CA PHE A 4 13.83 0.70 8.67
C PHE A 4 14.55 -0.58 8.23
N ALA A 5 15.25 -1.23 9.15
CA ALA A 5 15.75 -2.58 8.94
C ALA A 5 14.70 -3.49 9.53
N GLN A 6 13.84 -4.06 8.67
CA GLN A 6 13.46 -5.47 8.67
C GLN A 6 12.50 -5.66 7.47
N ASN A 7 12.85 -6.52 6.51
CA ASN A 7 11.90 -7.06 5.51
C ASN A 7 10.98 -8.09 6.17
N GLU A 8 10.53 -7.83 7.40
CA GLU A 8 9.62 -8.70 8.13
C GLU A 8 8.19 -8.37 7.68
N PRO A 9 7.35 -9.40 7.45
CA PRO A 9 5.93 -9.18 7.20
C PRO A 9 5.30 -8.37 8.33
N LEU A 10 4.35 -7.49 7.98
CA LEU A 10 3.54 -6.80 8.97
C LEU A 10 2.76 -7.81 9.82
N THR A 11 2.66 -7.53 11.11
CA THR A 11 1.75 -8.30 11.98
C THR A 11 0.29 -7.98 11.66
N GLU A 12 -0.63 -8.86 12.05
CA GLU A 12 -2.09 -8.64 11.91
C GLU A 12 -2.54 -7.30 12.52
N THR A 13 -1.98 -6.92 13.67
CA THR A 13 -2.27 -5.64 14.31
C THR A 13 -1.79 -4.45 13.47
N GLU A 14 -0.65 -4.58 12.80
CA GLU A 14 -0.13 -3.54 11.92
C GLU A 14 -0.90 -3.46 10.60
N LEU A 15 -1.34 -4.60 10.06
CA LEU A 15 -2.25 -4.66 8.92
C LEU A 15 -3.59 -3.99 9.24
N GLY A 16 -4.19 -4.26 10.40
CA GLY A 16 -5.41 -3.58 10.83
C GLY A 16 -5.24 -2.06 10.96
N ARG A 17 -4.11 -1.60 11.49
CA ARG A 17 -3.78 -0.15 11.53
C ARG A 17 -3.61 0.45 10.15
N LEU A 18 -3.02 -0.28 9.21
CA LEU A 18 -2.89 0.15 7.82
C LEU A 18 -4.27 0.22 7.14
N GLU A 19 -5.14 -0.75 7.40
CA GLU A 19 -6.50 -0.79 6.86
C GLU A 19 -7.32 0.41 7.33
N GLU A 20 -7.28 0.72 8.64
CA GLU A 20 -7.94 1.91 9.20
C GLU A 20 -7.40 3.21 8.58
N PHE A 21 -6.08 3.30 8.38
CA PHE A 21 -5.46 4.44 7.71
C PHE A 21 -5.94 4.60 6.28
N LEU A 22 -5.96 3.53 5.48
CA LEU A 22 -6.44 3.56 4.10
C LEU A 22 -7.92 3.96 4.05
N LYS A 23 -8.77 3.39 4.91
CA LYS A 23 -10.19 3.79 5.04
C LYS A 23 -10.37 5.28 5.36
N SER A 24 -9.45 5.89 6.11
CA SER A 24 -9.50 7.33 6.41
C SER A 24 -9.14 8.22 5.22
N CYS A 25 -8.47 7.67 4.19
CA CYS A 25 -8.01 8.42 3.03
C CYS A 25 -9.15 8.70 2.04
N LYS A 26 -9.26 9.96 1.58
CA LYS A 26 -10.23 10.44 0.57
C LYS A 26 -11.68 9.99 0.79
N GLY A 27 -12.09 9.87 2.05
CA GLY A 27 -13.44 9.43 2.41
C GLY A 27 -13.70 7.96 2.07
N GLY A 28 -12.69 7.09 2.24
CA GLY A 28 -12.80 5.65 2.00
C GLY A 28 -12.66 5.24 0.55
N LYS A 29 -12.01 6.07 -0.27
CA LYS A 29 -11.75 5.77 -1.70
C LYS A 29 -10.38 5.17 -1.97
N ALA A 30 -9.51 5.11 -0.96
CA ALA A 30 -8.25 4.39 -1.08
C ALA A 30 -8.50 2.88 -1.22
N MET A 31 -7.50 2.17 -1.73
CA MET A 31 -7.54 0.72 -1.86
C MET A 31 -7.72 0.03 -0.51
N SER A 32 -8.41 -1.12 -0.51
CA SER A 32 -8.38 -2.05 0.62
C SER A 32 -6.98 -2.70 0.76
N ILE A 33 -6.74 -3.42 1.86
CA ILE A 33 -5.49 -4.17 2.04
C ILE A 33 -5.33 -5.24 0.96
N GLU A 34 -6.42 -5.92 0.61
CA GLU A 34 -6.44 -6.96 -0.42
C GLU A 34 -6.17 -6.39 -1.82
N GLU A 35 -6.77 -5.23 -2.12
CA GLU A 35 -6.50 -4.52 -3.38
C GLU A 35 -5.04 -4.05 -3.43
N LEU A 36 -4.51 -3.51 -2.34
CA LEU A 36 -3.13 -3.05 -2.23
C LEU A 36 -2.12 -4.18 -2.43
N ASP A 37 -2.36 -5.34 -1.83
CA ASP A 37 -1.51 -6.53 -1.98
C ASP A 37 -1.44 -6.97 -3.45
N GLY A 38 -2.60 -7.14 -4.09
CA GLY A 38 -2.67 -7.51 -5.51
C GLY A 38 -2.06 -6.44 -6.42
N PHE A 39 -2.27 -5.17 -6.11
CA PHE A 39 -1.72 -4.05 -6.88
C PHE A 39 -0.19 -4.00 -6.80
N PHE A 40 0.39 -4.17 -5.62
CA PHE A 40 1.86 -4.21 -5.47
C PHE A 40 2.45 -5.46 -6.13
N ALA A 41 1.79 -6.61 -6.07
CA ALA A 41 2.20 -7.78 -6.83
C ALA A 41 2.22 -7.49 -8.35
N ALA A 42 1.21 -6.80 -8.87
CA ALA A 42 1.15 -6.40 -10.28
C ALA A 42 2.27 -5.41 -10.66
N LEU A 43 2.59 -4.44 -9.79
CA LEU A 43 3.71 -3.51 -10.00
C LEU A 43 5.07 -4.24 -10.08
N ILE A 44 5.25 -5.29 -9.29
CA ILE A 44 6.50 -6.06 -9.24
C ILE A 44 6.66 -6.97 -10.47
N VAL A 45 5.56 -7.62 -10.90
CA VAL A 45 5.57 -8.55 -12.04
C VAL A 45 5.48 -7.81 -13.39
N GLY A 46 5.12 -6.54 -13.37
CA GLY A 46 5.00 -5.70 -14.56
C GLY A 46 6.30 -5.61 -15.36
N PRO A 47 6.21 -5.47 -16.70
CA PRO A 47 7.39 -5.37 -17.57
C PRO A 47 8.14 -4.04 -17.44
N GLU A 48 7.52 -3.04 -16.82
CA GLU A 48 8.04 -1.69 -16.65
C GLU A 48 7.94 -1.24 -15.19
N VAL A 49 8.95 -0.50 -14.73
CA VAL A 49 8.95 0.09 -13.40
C VAL A 49 8.03 1.30 -13.38
N VAL A 50 6.98 1.24 -12.56
CA VAL A 50 6.09 2.38 -12.31
C VAL A 50 6.59 3.17 -11.11
N MET A 51 6.79 4.47 -11.27
CA MET A 51 7.34 5.30 -10.19
C MET A 51 6.29 5.57 -9.08
N PRO A 52 6.70 5.73 -7.81
CA PRO A 52 5.76 6.01 -6.71
C PRO A 52 4.84 7.21 -6.94
N ARG A 53 5.33 8.26 -7.60
CA ARG A 53 4.52 9.44 -7.95
C ARG A 53 3.32 9.10 -8.85
N GLU A 54 3.37 7.98 -9.57
CA GLU A 54 2.35 7.54 -10.53
C GLU A 54 1.36 6.59 -9.87
N TYR A 55 1.84 5.63 -9.07
CA TYR A 55 0.97 4.62 -8.47
C TYR A 55 0.42 4.98 -7.08
N LEU A 56 1.09 5.83 -6.30
CA LEU A 56 0.62 6.21 -4.95
C LEU A 56 -0.70 6.99 -4.96
N PRO A 57 -0.99 7.91 -5.91
CA PRO A 57 -2.30 8.54 -6.01
C PRO A 57 -3.44 7.51 -6.09
N GLU A 58 -3.26 6.47 -6.89
CA GLU A 58 -4.23 5.38 -7.06
C GLU A 58 -4.44 4.60 -5.75
N VAL A 59 -3.36 4.24 -5.06
CA VAL A 59 -3.43 3.59 -3.74
C VAL A 59 -4.28 4.41 -2.76
N PHE A 60 -4.15 5.73 -2.80
CA PHE A 60 -4.87 6.65 -1.91
C PHE A 60 -6.19 7.19 -2.49
N GLY A 61 -6.68 6.63 -3.59
CA GLY A 61 -8.01 6.92 -4.14
C GLY A 61 -8.11 8.07 -5.15
N GLY A 62 -7.07 8.30 -5.97
CA GLY A 62 -7.06 9.20 -7.13
C GLY A 62 -6.71 10.64 -6.82
#